data_AF-A0A140GRA5-F1
#
_entry.id   AF-A0A140GRA5-F1
#
_cell.length_a   1.000
_cell.length_b   1.000
_cell.length_c   1.000
_cell.angle_alpha   90.00
_cell.angle_beta   90.00
_cell.angle_gamma   90.00
#
_symmetry.space_group_name_H-M   'P 1'
#
loop_
_entity.id
_entity.type
_entity.pdbx_description
1 polymer ?
#
loop_
_entity_poly.entity_id
_entity_poly.type
_entity_poly.pdbx_seq_one_letter_code
_entity_poly.pdbx_strand_id
1 'polypeptide(L)'
;MAYADYGAIVKKNGKVLNKNHEFYHEMKDIVGFEIDKIGDRAVKEFYFNFMGDEDLLVCMYKNILTIFNPKENKIVYDTWNIHDEWGNDCYRKIVDINGTKVDIKRLDDGYRYRVRMWHKGNLWEAIYGYGVAYKIDYWYGMKPKIKNYIENWIN
;
A
#
# COMPACT_ATOMS: atom_id res chain seq x y z
N MET A 1 6.02 -5.22 -24.12
CA MET A 1 6.12 -5.34 -22.65
C MET A 1 5.03 -4.49 -22.05
N ALA A 2 4.08 -5.07 -21.34
CA ALA A 2 3.15 -4.28 -20.54
C ALA A 2 3.99 -3.62 -19.44
N TYR A 3 4.24 -2.32 -19.55
CA TYR A 3 4.83 -1.55 -18.46
C TYR A 3 3.94 -1.74 -17.25
N ALA A 4 4.52 -2.11 -16.11
CA ALA A 4 3.76 -2.17 -14.85
C ALA A 4 3.09 -0.81 -14.66
N ASP A 5 1.77 -0.80 -14.69
CA ASP A 5 0.97 0.42 -14.75
C ASP A 5 0.57 0.86 -13.31
N TYR A 6 1.31 0.36 -12.32
CA TYR A 6 1.02 0.48 -10.90
C TYR A 6 2.32 0.43 -10.11
N GLY A 7 2.30 1.04 -8.93
CA GLY A 7 3.38 0.93 -7.97
C GLY A 7 2.98 1.57 -6.65
N ALA A 8 3.95 1.69 -5.75
CA ALA A 8 3.79 2.49 -4.56
C ALA A 8 5.09 3.14 -4.12
N ILE A 9 4.94 4.08 -3.20
CA ILE A 9 6.03 4.66 -2.44
C ILE A 9 5.75 4.36 -0.98
N VAL A 10 6.70 3.75 -0.28
CA VAL A 10 6.54 3.34 1.12
C VAL A 10 7.49 4.15 2.01
N LYS A 11 6.96 4.67 3.11
CA LYS A 11 7.69 5.33 4.19
C LYS A 11 7.55 4.57 5.50
N LYS A 12 8.64 4.58 6.28
CA LYS A 12 8.61 4.23 7.71
C LYS A 12 9.24 5.38 8.49
N ASN A 13 8.49 5.94 9.43
CA ASN A 13 8.90 7.09 10.25
C ASN A 13 9.47 8.24 9.40
N GLY A 14 8.77 8.59 8.31
CA GLY A 14 9.15 9.66 7.38
C GLY A 14 10.21 9.28 6.34
N LYS A 15 10.94 8.17 6.51
CA LYS A 15 11.98 7.72 5.56
C LYS A 15 11.38 6.84 4.47
N VAL A 16 11.54 7.26 3.21
CA VAL A 16 11.19 6.42 2.05
C VAL A 16 12.11 5.20 1.98
N LEU A 17 11.52 4.02 1.83
CA LEU A 17 12.22 2.75 1.84
C LEU A 17 12.55 2.23 0.43
N ASN A 18 11.71 2.53 -0.56
CA ASN A 18 11.82 1.96 -1.91
C ASN A 18 12.34 2.96 -2.97
N LYS A 19 13.28 3.84 -2.60
CA LYS A 19 13.81 4.92 -3.48
C LYS A 19 14.47 4.42 -4.77
N ASN A 20 15.02 3.20 -4.74
CA ASN A 20 15.76 2.63 -5.88
C ASN A 20 14.86 1.78 -6.78
N HIS A 21 13.57 1.65 -6.45
CA HIS A 21 12.65 0.78 -7.16
C HIS A 21 11.73 1.59 -8.06
N GLU A 22 11.46 1.05 -9.25
CA GLU A 22 10.63 1.73 -10.25
C GLU A 22 9.14 1.52 -9.95
N PHE A 23 8.70 0.28 -9.72
CA PHE A 23 7.30 -0.08 -9.54
C PHE A 23 7.02 -1.09 -8.41
N TYR A 24 7.97 -1.98 -8.14
CA TYR A 24 7.87 -3.03 -7.13
C TYR A 24 9.20 -3.24 -6.41
N HIS A 25 9.13 -3.79 -5.21
CA HIS A 25 10.29 -4.13 -4.37
C HIS A 25 10.11 -5.51 -3.75
N GLU A 26 11.22 -6.12 -3.35
CA GLU A 26 11.15 -7.37 -2.61
C GLU A 26 10.59 -7.11 -1.20
N MET A 27 9.72 -8.00 -0.73
CA MET A 27 9.13 -7.89 0.61
C MET A 27 10.21 -7.81 1.69
N LYS A 28 11.24 -8.64 1.55
CA LYS A 28 12.37 -8.72 2.48
C LYS A 28 13.09 -7.39 2.65
N ASP A 29 13.24 -6.61 1.58
CA ASP A 29 13.92 -5.31 1.63
C ASP A 29 13.14 -4.25 2.41
N ILE A 30 11.82 -4.39 2.51
CA ILE A 30 10.94 -3.40 3.14
C ILE A 30 10.56 -3.80 4.57
N VAL A 31 10.20 -5.06 4.80
CA VAL A 31 9.71 -5.52 6.10
C VAL A 31 10.65 -6.52 6.79
N GLY A 32 11.72 -6.97 6.14
CA GLY A 32 12.77 -7.80 6.73
C GLY A 32 12.51 -9.32 6.73
N PHE A 33 11.37 -9.76 6.20
CA PHE A 33 10.97 -11.16 6.11
C PHE A 33 10.25 -11.44 4.79
N GLU A 34 9.99 -12.71 4.49
CA GLU A 34 9.22 -13.14 3.31
C GLU A 34 8.12 -14.11 3.72
N ILE A 35 7.05 -14.13 2.93
CA ILE A 35 6.02 -15.16 2.94
C ILE A 35 5.69 -15.53 1.49
N ASP A 36 5.35 -16.79 1.25
CA ASP A 36 5.08 -17.25 -0.12
C ASP A 36 3.63 -16.99 -0.55
N LYS A 37 2.69 -17.12 0.38
CA LYS A 37 1.25 -17.07 0.08
C LYS A 37 0.44 -16.38 1.17
N ILE A 38 -0.67 -15.78 0.75
CA ILE A 38 -1.76 -15.29 1.62
C ILE A 38 -3.06 -15.95 1.11
N GLY A 39 -3.58 -16.91 1.87
CA GLY A 39 -4.63 -17.80 1.35
C GLY A 39 -4.14 -18.53 0.09
N ASP A 40 -4.90 -18.45 -0.99
CA ASP A 40 -4.53 -19.05 -2.29
C ASP A 40 -3.67 -18.13 -3.18
N ARG A 41 -3.39 -16.89 -2.74
CA ARG A 41 -2.65 -15.90 -3.54
C ARG A 41 -1.15 -16.02 -3.31
N ALA A 42 -0.37 -16.23 -4.37
CA ALA A 42 1.08 -16.12 -4.32
C ALA A 42 1.51 -14.66 -4.11
N VAL A 43 2.25 -14.38 -3.05
CA VAL A 43 2.55 -12.99 -2.64
C VAL A 43 3.35 -12.26 -3.70
N LYS A 44 4.35 -12.91 -4.29
CA LYS A 44 5.23 -12.34 -5.33
C LYS A 44 4.50 -12.00 -6.63
N GLU A 45 3.32 -12.57 -6.86
CA GLU A 45 2.52 -12.34 -8.07
C GLU A 45 1.36 -11.34 -7.83
N PHE A 46 0.89 -11.24 -6.59
CA PHE A 46 -0.32 -10.49 -6.24
C PHE A 46 -0.05 -9.18 -5.49
N TYR A 47 1.11 -9.00 -4.88
CA TYR A 47 1.42 -7.81 -4.10
C TYR A 47 2.80 -7.28 -4.44
N PHE A 48 2.89 -5.95 -4.54
CA PHE A 48 4.14 -5.27 -4.87
C PHE A 48 4.62 -4.34 -3.76
N ASN A 49 3.78 -4.14 -2.73
CA ASN A 49 4.05 -3.20 -1.66
C ASN A 49 3.63 -3.75 -0.32
N PHE A 50 4.45 -3.46 0.69
CA PHE A 50 4.39 -4.11 2.00
C PHE A 50 4.64 -3.08 3.10
N MET A 51 3.92 -3.18 4.21
CA MET A 51 4.17 -2.41 5.43
C MET A 51 3.92 -3.31 6.64
N GLY A 52 4.67 -3.10 7.71
CA GLY A 52 4.45 -3.80 8.97
C GLY A 52 5.53 -4.82 9.29
N ASP A 53 5.12 -5.92 9.91
CA ASP A 53 6.01 -6.98 10.41
C ASP A 53 5.26 -8.33 10.49
N GLU A 54 5.86 -9.31 11.17
CA GLU A 54 5.33 -10.67 11.31
C GLU A 54 4.02 -10.76 12.12
N ASP A 55 3.64 -9.73 12.89
CA ASP A 55 2.36 -9.70 13.62
C ASP A 55 1.24 -9.05 12.82
N LEU A 56 1.58 -8.09 11.95
CA LEU A 56 0.61 -7.44 11.07
C LEU A 56 1.29 -6.93 9.81
N LEU A 57 0.84 -7.45 8.67
CA LEU A 57 1.35 -7.13 7.35
C LEU A 57 0.25 -6.51 6.49
N VAL A 58 0.51 -5.33 5.93
CA VAL A 58 -0.35 -4.69 4.93
C VAL A 58 0.29 -4.89 3.56
N CYS A 59 -0.41 -5.61 2.69
CA CYS A 59 -0.02 -5.88 1.31
C CYS A 59 -0.88 -5.07 0.34
N MET A 60 -0.25 -4.45 -0.66
CA MET A 60 -0.94 -3.54 -1.59
C MET A 60 -0.55 -3.81 -3.04
N TYR A 61 -1.54 -3.70 -3.92
CA TYR A 61 -1.38 -3.80 -5.37
C TYR A 61 -2.55 -3.14 -6.09
N LYS A 62 -2.30 -2.23 -7.05
CA LYS A 62 -3.36 -1.47 -7.74
C LYS A 62 -4.32 -0.81 -6.75
N ASN A 63 -5.55 -1.29 -6.68
CA ASN A 63 -6.62 -0.87 -5.77
C ASN A 63 -6.89 -1.88 -4.66
N ILE A 64 -6.11 -2.96 -4.60
CA ILE A 64 -6.21 -4.03 -3.61
C ILE A 64 -5.40 -3.64 -2.38
N LEU A 65 -6.00 -3.86 -1.21
CA LEU A 65 -5.33 -3.82 0.07
C LEU A 65 -5.75 -5.03 0.89
N THR A 66 -4.75 -5.77 1.36
CA THR A 66 -4.93 -6.93 2.22
C THR A 66 -4.14 -6.72 3.50
N ILE A 67 -4.82 -6.82 4.64
CA ILE A 67 -4.20 -6.86 5.95
C ILE A 67 -4.21 -8.32 6.41
N PHE A 68 -3.02 -8.82 6.70
CA PHE A 68 -2.74 -10.20 7.02
C PHE A 68 -1.98 -10.27 8.34
N ASN A 69 -2.27 -11.29 9.16
CA ASN A 69 -1.46 -11.66 10.31
C ASN A 69 -0.62 -12.89 9.90
N PRO A 70 0.68 -12.70 9.62
CA PRO A 70 1.56 -13.80 9.21
C PRO A 70 1.65 -14.94 10.23
N LYS A 71 1.77 -14.64 11.53
CA LYS A 71 1.88 -15.66 12.57
C LYS A 71 0.65 -16.55 12.70
N GLU A 72 -0.54 -15.97 12.55
CA GLU A 72 -1.81 -16.71 12.59
C GLU A 72 -2.20 -17.28 11.22
N ASN A 73 -1.45 -16.97 10.16
CA ASN A 73 -1.82 -17.24 8.77
C ASN A 73 -3.27 -16.82 8.46
N LYS A 74 -3.65 -15.62 8.89
CA LYS A 74 -5.04 -15.14 8.87
C LYS A 74 -5.19 -13.82 8.13
N ILE A 75 -6.10 -13.78 7.17
CA ILE A 75 -6.56 -12.53 6.55
C ILE A 75 -7.45 -11.80 7.56
N VAL A 76 -7.04 -10.59 7.93
CA VAL A 76 -7.75 -9.72 8.87
C VAL A 76 -8.71 -8.80 8.13
N TYR A 77 -8.26 -8.28 6.98
CA TYR A 77 -9.04 -7.41 6.12
C TYR A 77 -8.59 -7.61 4.67
N ASP A 78 -9.52 -7.67 3.73
CA ASP A 78 -9.18 -7.82 2.30
C ASP A 78 -10.21 -7.08 1.47
N THR A 79 -9.73 -6.27 0.53
CA THR A 79 -10.63 -5.45 -0.25
C THR A 79 -10.05 -5.09 -1.62
N TRP A 80 -10.94 -5.01 -2.60
CA TRP A 80 -10.68 -4.48 -3.93
C TRP A 80 -11.42 -3.15 -4.00
N ASN A 81 -10.71 -2.03 -3.91
CA ASN A 81 -11.23 -0.70 -3.56
C ASN A 81 -11.68 -0.59 -2.10
N ILE A 82 -11.68 0.63 -1.57
CA ILE A 82 -12.26 0.87 -0.24
C ILE A 82 -13.76 1.13 -0.37
N HIS A 83 -14.54 0.43 0.45
CA HIS A 83 -15.98 0.58 0.52
C HIS A 83 -16.44 1.08 1.91
N ASP A 84 -17.57 1.78 1.94
CA ASP A 84 -18.30 2.10 3.17
C ASP A 84 -18.91 0.84 3.82
N GLU A 85 -19.79 1.00 4.80
CA GLU A 85 -20.44 -0.14 5.48
C GLU A 85 -21.55 -0.81 4.64
N TRP A 86 -22.00 -0.16 3.58
CA TRP A 86 -23.03 -0.66 2.66
C TRP A 86 -22.44 -1.23 1.37
N GLY A 87 -21.11 -1.21 1.21
CA GLY A 87 -20.42 -1.73 0.04
C GLY A 87 -20.25 -0.71 -1.10
N ASN A 88 -20.56 0.57 -0.88
CA ASN A 88 -20.32 1.60 -1.90
C ASN A 88 -18.88 2.11 -1.84
N ASP A 89 -18.33 2.49 -3.00
CA ASP A 89 -17.05 3.18 -3.10
C ASP A 89 -17.00 4.37 -2.13
N CYS A 90 -15.99 4.38 -1.25
CA CYS A 90 -15.80 5.48 -0.32
C CYS A 90 -14.45 6.16 -0.53
N TYR A 91 -14.31 7.35 0.04
CA TYR A 91 -13.07 8.12 -0.08
C TYR A 91 -12.09 7.88 1.08
N ARG A 92 -12.56 7.28 2.18
CA ARG A 92 -11.74 6.98 3.35
C ARG A 92 -12.31 5.82 4.16
N LYS A 93 -11.45 4.90 4.56
CA LYS A 93 -11.74 3.79 5.46
C LYS A 93 -10.70 3.74 6.57
N ILE A 94 -11.14 3.46 7.78
CA ILE A 94 -10.27 3.23 8.93
C ILE A 94 -10.54 1.80 9.41
N VAL A 95 -9.48 1.00 9.52
CA VAL A 95 -9.53 -0.36 10.06
C VAL A 95 -8.73 -0.37 11.36
N ASP A 96 -9.36 -0.82 12.46
CA ASP A 96 -8.71 -0.97 13.76
C ASP A 96 -8.53 -2.46 14.07
N ILE A 97 -7.31 -2.86 14.35
CA ILE A 97 -6.92 -4.26 14.56
C ILE A 97 -6.03 -4.32 15.79
N ASN A 98 -6.58 -4.79 16.90
CA ASN A 98 -5.86 -4.93 18.16
C ASN A 98 -5.10 -3.66 18.57
N GLY A 99 -5.71 -2.48 18.38
CA GLY A 99 -5.11 -1.18 18.68
C GLY A 99 -4.15 -0.64 17.62
N THR A 100 -3.93 -1.38 16.53
CA THR A 100 -3.26 -0.86 15.32
C THR A 100 -4.30 -0.26 14.39
N LYS A 101 -4.11 1.01 14.07
CA LYS A 101 -5.01 1.76 13.18
C LYS A 101 -4.43 1.84 11.78
N VAL A 102 -5.20 1.44 10.78
CA VAL A 102 -4.88 1.56 9.35
C VAL A 102 -5.88 2.52 8.70
N ASP A 103 -5.41 3.72 8.34
CA ASP A 103 -6.17 4.79 7.68
C ASP A 103 -5.90 4.78 6.17
N ILE A 104 -6.90 4.40 5.38
CA ILE A 104 -6.83 4.28 3.94
C ILE A 104 -7.67 5.41 3.34
N LYS A 105 -7.07 6.24 2.51
CA LYS A 105 -7.71 7.38 1.87
C LYS A 105 -7.51 7.34 0.37
N ARG A 106 -8.59 7.34 -0.41
CA ARG A 106 -8.54 7.55 -1.86
C ARG A 106 -8.07 8.98 -2.14
N LEU A 107 -7.18 9.16 -3.11
CA LEU A 107 -6.63 10.45 -3.50
C LEU A 107 -7.41 11.06 -4.65
N ASP A 108 -7.86 10.24 -5.59
CA ASP A 108 -8.67 10.64 -6.74
C ASP A 108 -9.44 9.46 -7.34
N ASP A 109 -10.20 9.72 -8.41
CA ASP A 109 -10.98 8.71 -9.11
C ASP A 109 -10.11 7.67 -9.82
N GLY A 110 -8.81 7.92 -9.99
CA GLY A 110 -7.84 7.04 -10.65
C GLY A 110 -7.36 5.86 -9.79
N TYR A 111 -8.09 5.53 -8.73
CA TYR A 111 -7.79 4.44 -7.79
C TYR A 111 -6.37 4.52 -7.21
N ARG A 112 -6.01 5.73 -6.78
CA ARG A 112 -4.78 6.00 -6.03
C ARG A 112 -5.14 6.22 -4.57
N TYR A 113 -4.32 5.71 -3.69
CA TYR A 113 -4.61 5.67 -2.27
C TYR A 113 -3.40 6.07 -1.46
N ARG A 114 -3.67 6.69 -0.32
CA ARG A 114 -2.72 6.85 0.77
C ARG A 114 -3.14 5.92 1.90
N VAL A 115 -2.19 5.16 2.42
CA VAL A 115 -2.36 4.34 3.63
C VAL A 115 -1.46 4.90 4.72
N ARG A 116 -1.97 4.96 5.95
CA ARG A 116 -1.17 5.24 7.15
C ARG A 116 -1.47 4.16 8.18
N MET A 117 -0.44 3.54 8.74
CA MET A 117 -0.56 2.51 9.76
C MET A 117 0.32 2.86 10.96
N TRP A 118 -0.30 2.95 12.13
CA TRP A 118 0.40 3.16 13.40
C TRP A 118 0.54 1.82 14.12
N HIS A 119 1.73 1.23 14.06
CA HIS A 119 1.98 -0.13 14.56
C HIS A 119 3.26 -0.16 15.39
N LYS A 120 3.16 -0.61 16.65
CA LYS A 120 4.28 -0.77 17.60
C LYS A 120 5.24 0.44 17.64
N GLY A 121 4.67 1.64 17.80
CA GLY A 121 5.44 2.89 17.86
C GLY A 121 6.00 3.37 16.52
N ASN A 122 5.80 2.64 15.42
CA ASN A 122 6.18 3.07 14.09
C ASN A 122 4.98 3.63 13.32
N LEU A 123 5.23 4.70 12.57
CA LEU A 123 4.33 5.18 11.54
C LEU A 123 4.79 4.63 10.19
N TRP A 124 3.98 3.75 9.63
CA TRP A 124 4.11 3.29 8.25
C TRP A 124 3.17 4.10 7.37
N GLU A 125 3.64 4.49 6.19
CA GLU A 125 2.83 5.20 5.22
C GLU A 125 3.11 4.69 3.82
N ALA A 126 2.09 4.66 2.98
CA ALA A 126 2.26 4.34 1.57
C ALA A 126 1.36 5.21 0.70
N ILE A 127 1.82 5.53 -0.49
CA ILE A 127 0.96 5.96 -1.60
C ILE A 127 1.05 4.89 -2.67
N TYR A 128 -0.07 4.29 -3.07
CA TYR A 128 -0.12 3.21 -4.05
C TYR A 128 -1.27 3.40 -5.05
N GLY A 129 -1.18 2.74 -6.20
CA GLY A 129 -2.23 2.73 -7.22
C GLY A 129 -1.69 2.91 -8.64
N TYR A 130 -2.59 3.21 -9.57
CA TYR A 130 -2.25 3.35 -10.99
C TYR A 130 -1.33 4.53 -11.25
N GLY A 131 -0.24 4.29 -11.98
CA GLY A 131 0.77 5.28 -12.33
C GLY A 131 1.59 5.83 -11.15
N VAL A 132 1.46 5.28 -9.94
CA VAL A 132 2.28 5.71 -8.80
C VAL A 132 3.63 5.01 -8.83
N ALA A 133 4.71 5.79 -8.76
CA ALA A 133 6.09 5.30 -8.72
C ALA A 133 6.98 6.28 -7.94
N TYR A 134 8.18 5.87 -7.50
CA TYR A 134 9.10 6.83 -6.89
C TYR A 134 9.65 7.84 -7.91
N LYS A 135 10.01 7.39 -9.13
CA LYS A 135 10.42 8.29 -10.22
C LYS A 135 9.19 8.93 -10.87
N ILE A 136 9.17 10.27 -10.92
CA ILE A 136 8.04 11.07 -11.43
C ILE A 136 7.77 10.82 -12.92
N ASP A 137 8.77 10.44 -13.70
CA ASP A 137 8.63 10.19 -15.15
C ASP A 137 7.68 9.03 -15.47
N TYR A 138 7.43 8.14 -14.50
CA TYR A 138 6.46 7.04 -14.66
C TYR A 138 5.02 7.44 -14.30
N TRP A 139 4.80 8.69 -13.89
CA TRP A 139 3.48 9.15 -13.47
C TRP A 139 2.59 9.51 -14.65
N TYR A 140 1.71 8.58 -15.01
CA TYR A 140 0.72 8.76 -16.08
C TYR A 140 -0.71 8.83 -15.51
N GLY A 141 -1.59 9.54 -16.22
CA GLY A 141 -3.01 9.66 -15.86
C GLY A 141 -3.29 10.36 -14.51
N MET A 142 -2.33 11.11 -13.97
CA MET A 142 -2.48 11.88 -12.72
C MET A 142 -2.81 13.35 -13.00
N LYS A 143 -3.84 13.85 -12.32
CA LYS A 143 -4.15 15.29 -12.29
C LYS A 143 -3.00 16.08 -11.62
N PRO A 144 -2.68 17.31 -12.05
CA PRO A 144 -1.58 18.10 -11.47
C PRO A 144 -1.65 18.25 -9.94
N LYS A 145 -2.85 18.44 -9.39
CA LYS A 145 -3.07 18.51 -7.93
C LYS A 145 -2.58 17.26 -7.19
N ILE A 146 -2.76 16.08 -7.79
CA ILE A 146 -2.34 14.80 -7.20
C ILE A 146 -0.84 14.64 -7.34
N LYS A 147 -0.25 15.03 -8.49
CA LYS A 147 1.20 15.03 -8.67
C LYS A 147 1.89 15.88 -7.58
N ASN A 148 1.47 17.14 -7.45
CA ASN A 148 2.02 18.05 -6.44
C ASN A 148 1.83 17.52 -5.01
N TYR A 149 0.69 16.87 -4.73
CA TYR A 149 0.46 16.25 -3.43
C TYR A 149 1.48 15.14 -3.14
N ILE A 150 1.71 14.24 -4.09
CA ILE A 150 2.64 13.12 -3.92
C ILE A 150 4.08 13.65 -3.85
N GLU A 151 4.49 14.61 -4.69
CA GLU A 151 5.82 15.23 -4.64
C GLU A 151 6.10 15.88 -3.28
N ASN A 152 5.15 16.67 -2.76
CA ASN A 152 5.25 17.27 -1.45
C ASN A 152 5.21 16.25 -0.32
N TRP A 153 4.53 15.12 -0.52
CA TRP A 153 4.49 14.05 0.47
C TRP A 153 5.78 13.24 0.48
N ILE A 154 6.50 13.09 -0.65
CA ILE A 154 7.78 12.38 -0.73
C ILE A 154 8.88 13.16 -0.01
N ASN A 155 8.97 14.47 -0.27
CA ASN A 155 9.96 15.38 0.31
C ASN A 155 9.64 15.77 1.76
#